data_AF-A0A5P2USS8-F1
#
_entry.id   AF-A0A5P2USS8-F1
#
_cell.length_a   1.000
_cell.length_b   1.000
_cell.length_c   1.000
_cell.angle_alpha   90.00
_cell.angle_beta   90.00
_cell.angle_gamma   90.00
#
_symmetry.space_group_name_H-M   'P 1'
#
loop_
_entity.id
_entity.type
_entity.pdbx_description
1 polymer ?
#
loop_
_entity_poly.entity_id
_entity_poly.type
_entity_poly.pdbx_seq_one_letter_code
_entity_poly.pdbx_strand_id
1 'polypeptide(L)'
;MWASLIAVAGTLLGSVTAFVLQQRSIRTDRAEVRAHEARAARLAALTALAAALADHRRAMWLREDLRLAGDTVAYEAARAESHATRSALTTPLVALALLAPELSERAEAAASATYALRGAPDRQSLSSLRSAAITAADDLVRCAVNQS
;
A
#
# COMPACT_ATOMS: atom_id res chain seq x y z
N MET A 1 29.59 -22.03 -57.46
CA MET A 1 29.90 -20.84 -56.63
C MET A 1 28.66 -20.11 -56.12
N TRP A 2 27.61 -19.94 -56.93
CA TRP A 2 26.36 -19.27 -56.52
C TRP A 2 25.58 -19.95 -55.38
N ALA A 3 25.53 -21.28 -55.34
CA ALA A 3 24.82 -22.02 -54.30
C ALA A 3 25.35 -21.74 -52.88
N SER A 4 26.67 -21.60 -52.73
CA SER A 4 27.32 -21.33 -51.43
C SER A 4 27.00 -19.91 -50.92
N LEU A 5 26.92 -18.93 -51.81
CA LEU A 5 26.54 -17.55 -51.47
C LEU A 5 25.09 -17.46 -50.98
N ILE A 6 24.18 -18.15 -51.65
CA ILE A 6 22.75 -18.19 -51.27
C ILE A 6 22.59 -18.85 -49.89
N ALA A 7 23.34 -19.92 -49.61
CA ALA A 7 23.32 -20.58 -48.32
C ALA A 7 23.81 -19.67 -47.18
N VAL A 8 24.92 -18.95 -47.37
CA VAL A 8 25.45 -18.02 -46.35
C VAL A 8 24.49 -16.84 -46.14
N ALA A 9 23.93 -16.29 -47.22
CA ALA A 9 22.93 -15.23 -47.15
C ALA A 9 21.67 -15.68 -46.40
N GLY A 10 21.18 -16.90 -46.64
CA GLY A 10 20.04 -17.47 -45.93
C GLY A 10 20.29 -17.63 -44.43
N THR A 11 21.47 -18.08 -44.04
CA THR A 11 21.84 -18.24 -42.62
C THR A 11 22.00 -16.89 -41.91
N LEU A 12 22.60 -15.89 -42.58
CA LEU A 12 22.71 -14.53 -42.05
C LEU A 12 21.33 -13.86 -41.89
N LEU A 13 20.44 -14.05 -42.87
CA LEU A 13 19.08 -13.53 -42.80
C LEU A 13 18.31 -14.21 -41.66
N GLY A 14 18.43 -15.53 -41.52
CA GLY A 14 17.82 -16.30 -40.45
C GLY A 14 18.29 -15.88 -39.05
N SER A 15 19.60 -15.66 -38.86
CA SER A 15 20.16 -15.27 -37.56
C SER A 15 19.77 -13.84 -37.16
N VAL A 16 19.73 -12.90 -38.12
CA VAL A 16 19.27 -11.53 -37.86
C VAL A 16 17.79 -11.51 -37.49
N THR A 17 16.96 -12.28 -38.21
CA THR A 17 15.51 -12.33 -37.94
C THR A 17 15.23 -12.95 -36.57
N ALA A 18 15.92 -14.04 -36.22
CA ALA A 18 15.85 -14.66 -34.90
C ALA A 18 16.30 -13.69 -33.80
N PHE A 19 17.42 -12.98 -34.00
CA PHE A 19 17.94 -12.01 -33.05
C PHE A 19 16.95 -10.85 -32.79
N VAL A 20 16.31 -10.31 -33.84
CA VAL A 20 15.32 -9.23 -33.68
C VAL A 20 14.07 -9.70 -32.93
N LEU A 21 13.58 -10.91 -33.22
CA LEU A 21 12.43 -11.49 -32.52
C LEU A 21 12.76 -11.79 -31.04
N GLN A 22 13.94 -12.35 -30.79
CA GLN A 22 14.42 -12.67 -29.45
C GLN A 22 14.69 -11.40 -28.63
N GLN A 23 15.21 -10.34 -29.25
CA GLN A 23 15.38 -9.05 -28.60
C GLN A 23 14.03 -8.40 -28.26
N ARG A 24 13.01 -8.59 -29.10
CA ARG A 24 11.64 -8.13 -28.82
C ARG A 24 11.00 -8.92 -27.68
N SER A 25 11.10 -10.26 -27.69
CA SER A 25 10.54 -11.10 -26.63
C SER A 25 11.19 -10.81 -25.26
N ILE A 26 12.52 -10.65 -25.22
CA ILE A 26 13.23 -10.28 -23.98
C ILE A 26 12.77 -8.91 -23.47
N ARG A 27 12.43 -7.96 -24.36
CA ARG A 27 11.94 -6.64 -23.98
C ARG A 27 10.49 -6.68 -23.46
N THR A 28 9.62 -7.47 -24.09
CA THR A 28 8.22 -7.64 -23.64
C THR A 28 8.18 -8.36 -22.29
N ASP A 29 8.93 -9.45 -22.14
CA ASP A 29 9.00 -10.20 -20.88
C ASP A 29 9.47 -9.30 -19.73
N ARG A 30 10.52 -8.49 -19.96
CA ARG A 30 11.02 -7.54 -18.95
C ARG A 30 10.03 -6.43 -18.61
N ALA A 31 9.20 -6.00 -19.56
CA ALA A 31 8.19 -4.97 -19.30
C ALA A 31 7.03 -5.54 -18.48
N GLU A 32 6.58 -6.75 -18.80
CA GLU A 32 5.54 -7.46 -18.07
C GLU A 32 5.98 -7.77 -16.64
N VAL A 33 7.19 -8.30 -16.44
CA VAL A 33 7.76 -8.56 -15.11
C VAL A 33 7.78 -7.28 -14.26
N ARG A 34 8.29 -6.17 -14.80
CA ARG A 34 8.30 -4.89 -14.07
C ARG A 34 6.90 -4.38 -13.73
N ALA A 35 5.94 -4.54 -14.64
CA ALA A 35 4.55 -4.15 -14.38
C ALA A 35 3.92 -5.01 -13.28
N HIS A 36 4.19 -6.31 -13.28
CA HIS A 36 3.75 -7.22 -12.23
C HIS A 36 4.38 -6.89 -10.87
N GLU A 37 5.69 -6.66 -10.82
CA GLU A 37 6.41 -6.25 -9.61
C GLU A 37 5.87 -4.94 -9.04
N ALA A 38 5.63 -3.93 -9.90
CA ALA A 38 5.06 -2.66 -9.48
C ALA A 38 3.65 -2.81 -8.90
N ARG A 39 2.77 -3.61 -9.55
CA ARG A 39 1.43 -3.90 -9.03
C ARG A 39 1.49 -4.64 -7.69
N ALA A 40 2.36 -5.64 -7.57
CA ALA A 40 2.54 -6.39 -6.33
C ALA A 40 3.07 -5.50 -5.18
N ALA A 41 4.04 -4.63 -5.45
CA ALA A 41 4.56 -3.67 -4.47
C ALA A 41 3.48 -2.69 -4.00
N ARG A 42 2.65 -2.18 -4.92
CA ARG A 42 1.51 -1.32 -4.59
C ARG A 42 0.50 -2.02 -3.69
N LEU A 43 0.12 -3.26 -4.02
CA LEU A 43 -0.80 -4.06 -3.20
C LEU A 43 -0.22 -4.37 -1.82
N ALA A 44 1.07 -4.68 -1.73
CA ALA A 44 1.75 -4.91 -0.47
C ALA A 44 1.76 -3.67 0.42
N ALA A 45 2.06 -2.49 -0.15
CA ALA A 45 2.02 -1.23 0.59
C ALA A 45 0.60 -0.88 1.08
N LEU A 46 -0.41 -1.05 0.21
CA LEU A 46 -1.81 -0.77 0.56
C LEU A 46 -2.31 -1.68 1.69
N THR A 47 -2.04 -2.99 1.60
CA THR A 47 -2.47 -3.97 2.62
C THR A 47 -1.73 -3.77 3.93
N ALA A 48 -0.43 -3.47 3.90
CA ALA A 48 0.34 -3.10 5.09
C ALA A 48 -0.22 -1.82 5.75
N LEU A 49 -0.59 -0.80 4.96
CA LEU A 49 -1.20 0.40 5.48
C LEU A 49 -2.57 0.12 6.12
N ALA A 50 -3.43 -0.63 5.44
CA ALA A 50 -4.75 -0.98 5.96
C ALA A 50 -4.67 -1.74 7.29
N ALA A 51 -3.73 -2.68 7.41
CA ALA A 51 -3.46 -3.40 8.66
C ALA A 51 -2.98 -2.45 9.78
N ALA A 52 -1.98 -1.61 9.48
CA ALA A 52 -1.44 -0.66 10.45
C ALA A 52 -2.50 0.36 10.93
N LEU A 53 -3.40 0.81 10.04
CA LEU A 53 -4.53 1.67 10.40
C LEU A 53 -5.52 0.96 11.32
N ALA A 54 -5.86 -0.30 11.02
CA ALA A 54 -6.75 -1.10 11.87
C ALA A 54 -6.15 -1.32 13.26
N ASP A 55 -4.85 -1.60 13.33
CA ASP A 55 -4.12 -1.80 14.58
C ASP A 55 -4.04 -0.51 15.40
N HIS A 56 -3.66 0.60 14.77
CA HIS A 56 -3.60 1.88 15.46
C HIS A 56 -4.98 2.34 15.93
N ARG A 57 -6.03 2.16 15.13
CA ARG A 57 -7.41 2.46 15.52
C ARG A 57 -7.85 1.64 16.73
N ARG A 58 -7.49 0.35 16.81
CA ARG A 58 -7.78 -0.52 17.95
C ARG A 58 -7.05 -0.06 19.21
N ALA A 59 -5.76 0.24 19.09
CA ALA A 59 -4.95 0.75 20.20
C ALA A 59 -5.48 2.11 20.72
N MET A 60 -5.85 3.02 19.80
CA MET A 60 -6.45 4.31 20.13
C MET A 60 -7.81 4.15 20.80
N TRP A 61 -8.67 3.25 20.32
CA TRP A 61 -9.95 2.96 20.97
C TRP A 61 -9.76 2.50 22.42
N LEU A 62 -8.91 1.49 22.64
CA LEU A 62 -8.66 0.95 23.97
C LEU A 62 -8.11 2.03 24.91
N ARG A 63 -7.11 2.79 24.44
CA ARG A 63 -6.52 3.90 25.18
C ARG A 63 -7.58 4.92 25.60
N GLU A 64 -8.44 5.35 24.70
CA GLU A 64 -9.42 6.40 24.98
C GLU A 64 -10.58 5.87 25.83
N ASP A 65 -11.00 4.61 25.66
CA ASP A 65 -12.00 4.00 26.53
C ASP A 65 -11.49 3.88 27.98
N LEU A 66 -10.22 3.49 28.17
CA LEU A 66 -9.57 3.47 29.49
C LEU A 66 -9.44 4.87 30.09
N ARG A 67 -9.10 5.89 29.28
CA ARG A 67 -9.07 7.29 29.73
C ARG A 67 -10.45 7.74 30.22
N LEU A 68 -11.50 7.41 29.49
CA LEU A 68 -12.89 7.74 29.84
C LEU A 68 -13.39 6.95 31.05
N ALA A 69 -12.88 5.73 31.27
CA ALA A 69 -13.15 4.92 32.45
C ALA A 69 -12.36 5.37 33.70
N GLY A 70 -11.31 6.19 33.53
CA GLY A 70 -10.47 6.67 34.62
C GLY A 70 -9.41 5.69 35.13
N ASP A 71 -9.14 4.61 34.40
CA ASP A 71 -8.11 3.62 34.76
C ASP A 71 -6.72 4.09 34.30
N THR A 72 -5.98 4.72 35.22
CA THR A 72 -4.68 5.36 34.92
C THR A 72 -3.56 4.36 34.62
N VAL A 73 -3.55 3.19 35.28
CA VAL A 73 -2.49 2.19 35.10
C VAL A 73 -2.63 1.50 33.76
N ALA A 74 -3.84 1.03 33.43
CA ALA A 74 -4.11 0.42 32.13
C ALA A 74 -3.98 1.45 31.00
N TYR A 75 -4.35 2.72 31.25
CA TYR A 75 -4.19 3.80 30.28
C TYR A 75 -2.73 4.00 29.87
N GLU A 76 -1.77 4.01 30.80
CA GLU A 76 -0.36 4.21 30.43
C GLU A 76 0.20 3.07 29.58
N ALA A 77 -0.20 1.82 29.86
CA ALA A 77 0.13 0.67 29.01
C ALA A 77 -0.46 0.82 27.60
N ALA A 78 -1.75 1.17 27.50
CA ALA A 78 -2.43 1.42 26.22
C ALA A 78 -1.84 2.64 25.49
N ARG A 79 -1.33 3.63 26.22
CA ARG A 79 -0.64 4.80 25.66
C ARG A 79 0.66 4.38 24.98
N ALA A 80 1.49 3.56 25.63
CA ALA A 80 2.72 3.03 25.04
C ALA A 80 2.42 2.23 23.75
N GLU A 81 1.41 1.37 23.78
CA GLU A 81 0.95 0.63 22.60
C GLU A 81 0.48 1.55 21.47
N SER A 82 -0.24 2.63 21.80
CA SER A 82 -0.66 3.64 20.81
C SER A 82 0.52 4.34 20.14
N HIS A 83 1.66 4.48 20.84
CA HIS A 83 2.88 5.04 20.25
C HIS A 83 3.57 4.06 19.30
N ALA A 84 3.65 2.78 19.68
CA ALA A 84 4.21 1.73 18.82
C ALA A 84 3.42 1.59 17.51
N THR A 85 2.10 1.46 17.62
CA THR A 85 1.20 1.35 16.45
C THR A 85 1.19 2.61 15.58
N ARG A 86 1.31 3.80 16.17
CA ARG A 86 1.47 5.04 15.39
C ARG A 86 2.77 5.03 14.58
N SER A 87 3.87 4.59 15.18
CA SER A 87 5.16 4.51 14.48
C SER A 87 5.07 3.56 13.28
N ALA A 88 4.38 2.42 13.45
CA ALA A 88 4.18 1.41 12.41
C ALA A 88 3.43 1.92 11.16
N LEU A 89 2.68 3.03 11.26
CA LEU A 89 2.03 3.65 10.10
C LEU A 89 3.02 4.33 9.14
N THR A 90 4.20 4.74 9.61
CA THR A 90 5.12 5.59 8.85
C THR A 90 5.61 4.90 7.58
N THR A 91 6.16 3.69 7.71
CA THR A 91 6.70 2.93 6.58
C THR A 91 5.67 2.68 5.48
N PRO A 92 4.47 2.12 5.76
CA PRO A 92 3.49 1.88 4.71
C PRO A 92 2.88 3.17 4.13
N LEU A 93 2.74 4.26 4.91
CA LEU A 93 2.33 5.57 4.36
C LEU A 93 3.33 6.09 3.33
N VAL A 94 4.63 6.07 3.66
CA VAL A 94 5.70 6.51 2.75
C VAL A 94 5.76 5.62 1.52
N ALA A 95 5.70 4.30 1.71
CA ALA A 95 5.72 3.35 0.60
C ALA A 95 4.55 3.57 -0.36
N LEU A 96 3.33 3.78 0.16
CA LEU A 96 2.16 4.02 -0.67
C LEU A 96 2.25 5.35 -1.42
N ALA A 97 2.75 6.42 -0.78
CA ALA A 97 2.95 7.72 -1.43
C ALA A 97 3.96 7.65 -2.58
N LEU A 98 4.98 6.79 -2.47
CA LEU A 98 5.97 6.58 -3.54
C LEU A 98 5.44 5.70 -4.67
N LEU A 99 4.65 4.67 -4.36
CA LEU A 99 4.21 3.64 -5.30
C LEU A 99 2.86 3.95 -5.97
N ALA A 100 2.01 4.72 -5.29
CA ALA A 100 0.69 5.13 -5.75
C ALA A 100 0.36 6.56 -5.26
N PRO A 101 1.07 7.60 -5.77
CA PRO A 101 0.87 8.99 -5.37
C PRO A 101 -0.60 9.45 -5.42
N GLU A 102 -1.36 8.92 -6.37
CA GLU A 102 -2.78 9.17 -6.58
C GLU A 102 -3.70 8.69 -5.43
N LEU A 103 -3.18 7.86 -4.51
CA LEU A 103 -3.88 7.41 -3.30
C LEU A 103 -3.45 8.18 -2.04
N SER A 104 -2.43 9.05 -2.12
CA SER A 104 -1.81 9.69 -0.95
C SER A 104 -2.79 10.50 -0.13
N GLU A 105 -3.64 11.31 -0.78
CA GLU A 105 -4.64 12.12 -0.09
C GLU A 105 -5.63 11.25 0.71
N ARG A 106 -6.07 10.13 0.13
CA ARG A 106 -6.97 9.19 0.82
C ARG A 106 -6.27 8.44 1.95
N ALA A 107 -4.99 8.11 1.77
CA ALA A 107 -4.17 7.47 2.79
C ALA A 107 -3.97 8.40 4.00
N GLU A 108 -3.66 9.68 3.75
CA GLU A 108 -3.53 10.72 4.76
C GLU A 108 -4.86 11.00 5.48
N ALA A 109 -5.98 11.02 4.73
CA ALA A 109 -7.30 11.16 5.31
C ALA A 109 -7.63 10.00 6.27
N ALA A 110 -7.34 8.76 5.89
CA ALA A 110 -7.55 7.58 6.73
C ALA A 110 -6.68 7.60 8.00
N ALA A 111 -5.42 8.01 7.87
CA ALA A 111 -4.52 8.19 9.01
C ALA A 111 -5.01 9.30 9.95
N SER A 112 -5.40 10.45 9.38
CA SER A 112 -5.92 11.59 10.12
C SER A 112 -7.22 11.26 10.88
N ALA A 113 -8.15 10.54 10.24
CA ALA A 113 -9.36 10.07 10.90
C ALA A 113 -9.04 9.11 12.06
N THR A 114 -8.03 8.27 11.92
CA THR A 114 -7.56 7.40 13.01
C THR A 114 -6.95 8.21 14.16
N TYR A 115 -6.18 9.26 13.87
CA TYR A 115 -5.61 10.14 14.88
C TYR A 115 -6.68 10.98 15.61
N ALA A 116 -7.79 11.30 14.94
CA ALA A 116 -8.88 12.09 15.50
C ALA A 116 -9.61 11.39 16.66
N LEU A 117 -9.44 10.07 16.84
CA LEU A 117 -9.97 9.35 18.01
C LEU A 117 -9.39 9.90 19.32
N ARG A 118 -8.18 10.45 19.30
CA ARG A 118 -7.48 10.95 20.49
C ARG A 118 -8.27 12.11 21.12
N GLY A 119 -8.51 12.02 22.43
CA GLY A 119 -9.16 13.10 23.17
C GLY A 119 -10.66 13.21 22.91
N ALA A 120 -11.31 12.16 22.42
CA ALA A 120 -12.76 12.13 22.28
C ALA A 120 -13.45 12.47 23.63
N PRO A 121 -14.42 13.40 23.67
CA PRO A 121 -14.96 13.92 24.93
C PRO A 121 -15.72 12.85 25.74
N ASP A 122 -16.35 11.89 25.05
CA ASP A 122 -17.17 10.84 25.63
C ASP A 122 -17.16 9.58 24.73
N ARG A 123 -17.78 8.49 25.23
CA ARG A 123 -17.83 7.21 24.53
C ARG A 123 -18.63 7.27 23.22
N GLN A 124 -19.63 8.14 23.13
CA GLN A 124 -20.45 8.27 21.93
C GLN A 124 -19.66 8.94 20.80
N SER A 125 -18.92 9.99 21.14
CA SER A 125 -17.98 10.68 20.25
C SER A 125 -16.85 9.75 19.83
N LEU A 126 -16.30 8.96 20.76
CA LEU A 126 -15.28 7.95 20.46
C LEU A 126 -15.80 6.93 19.45
N SER A 127 -17.02 6.40 19.64
CA SER A 127 -17.73 5.51 18.71
C SER A 127 -17.88 6.11 17.32
N SER A 128 -18.33 7.37 17.26
CA SER A 128 -18.53 8.09 16.00
C SER A 128 -17.22 8.31 15.24
N LEU A 129 -16.15 8.71 15.94
CA LEU A 129 -14.82 8.90 15.38
C LEU A 129 -14.22 7.59 14.88
N ARG A 130 -14.42 6.49 15.61
CA ARG A 130 -14.01 5.14 15.16
C ARG A 130 -14.70 4.74 13.87
N SER A 131 -16.02 4.97 13.76
CA SER A 131 -16.77 4.69 12.54
C SER A 131 -16.25 5.53 11.37
N ALA A 132 -16.01 6.82 11.58
CA ALA A 132 -15.42 7.69 10.55
C ALA A 132 -14.03 7.20 10.08
N ALA A 133 -13.18 6.73 11.01
CA ALA A 133 -11.88 6.16 10.68
C ALA A 133 -12.00 4.85 9.86
N ILE A 134 -12.99 4.01 10.16
CA ILE A 134 -13.29 2.81 9.36
C ILE A 134 -13.72 3.22 7.95
N THR A 135 -14.67 4.15 7.83
CA THR A 135 -15.14 4.63 6.52
C THR A 135 -14.01 5.23 5.69
N ALA A 136 -13.12 6.03 6.28
CA ALA A 136 -11.98 6.59 5.56
C ALA A 136 -11.00 5.51 5.07
N ALA A 137 -10.77 4.46 5.86
CA ALA A 137 -9.95 3.33 5.43
C ALA A 137 -10.61 2.51 4.31
N ASP A 138 -11.93 2.29 4.39
CA ASP A 138 -12.69 1.61 3.33
C ASP A 138 -12.71 2.43 2.03
N ASP A 139 -12.80 3.75 2.14
CA ASP A 139 -12.75 4.67 1.01
C ASP A 139 -11.39 4.65 0.30
N LEU A 140 -10.29 4.52 1.04
CA LEU A 140 -8.96 4.31 0.49
C LEU A 140 -8.92 3.00 -0.33
N VAL A 141 -9.39 1.89 0.25
CA VAL A 141 -9.40 0.59 -0.43
C VAL A 141 -10.30 0.62 -1.67
N ARG A 142 -11.49 1.22 -1.58
CA ARG A 142 -12.42 1.36 -2.71
C ARG A 142 -11.82 2.20 -3.83
N CYS A 143 -11.12 3.29 -3.48
CA CYS A 143 -10.41 4.11 -4.45
C CYS A 143 -9.31 3.31 -5.15
N ALA A 144 -8.54 2.50 -4.41
CA ALA A 144 -7.51 1.65 -5.00
C ALA A 144 -8.06 0.62 -6.00
N VAL A 145 -9.22 0.01 -5.70
CA VAL A 145 -9.89 -0.94 -6.61
C VAL A 145 -10.37 -0.25 -7.90
N ASN A 146 -10.79 1.00 -7.83
CA ASN A 146 -11.23 1.74 -9.02
C ASN A 146 -10.08 2.25 -9.90
N GLN A 147 -8.82 2.11 -9.44
CA GLN A 147 -7.61 2.57 -10.14
C GLN A 147 -6.74 1.42 -10.66
N SER A 148 -7.12 0.16 -10.38
CA SER A 148 -6.49 -1.05 -10.92
C SER A 148 -7.07 -1.46 -12.26
#